data_AF-A0A973QQL9-F1
#
_entry.id   AF-A0A973QQL9-F1
#
_cell.length_a   1.000
_cell.length_b   1.000
_cell.length_c   1.000
_cell.angle_alpha   90.00
_cell.angle_beta   90.00
_cell.angle_gamma   90.00
#
_symmetry.space_group_name_H-M   'P 1'
#
loop_
_entity.id
_entity.type
_entity.pdbx_description
1 polymer ?
#
loop_
_entity_poly.entity_id
_entity_poly.type
_entity_poly.pdbx_seq_one_letter_code
_entity_poly.pdbx_strand_id
1 'polypeptide(L)'
;MPRSIFLGRPWPQPGEPLWTGEDREWALALHHVEQDVCPDCRQPWADATDSKSEGQWEAHLVRCHACHTAARTVSTFESNGGDMRGLHVNLTRG
;
A
#
# COMPACT_ATOMS: atom_id res chain seq x y z
N MET A 1 7.56 0.32 13.15
CA MET A 1 7.35 0.69 14.57
C MET A 1 7.15 -0.61 15.35
N PRO A 2 7.83 -0.85 16.50
CA PRO A 2 7.64 -2.06 17.29
C PRO A 2 6.20 -2.17 17.80
N ARG A 3 5.65 -3.39 17.85
CA ARG A 3 4.28 -3.65 18.29
C ARG A 3 4.05 -3.15 19.72
N SER A 4 5.00 -3.38 20.63
CA SER A 4 4.93 -2.96 22.02
C SER A 4 4.74 -1.46 22.17
N ILE A 5 5.48 -0.66 21.38
CA ILE A 5 5.35 0.81 21.35
C ILE A 5 3.98 1.23 20.79
N PHE A 6 3.53 0.58 19.71
CA PHE A 6 2.18 0.82 19.16
C PHE A 6 1.07 0.54 20.19
N LEU A 7 1.27 -0.46 21.05
CA LEU A 7 0.35 -0.85 22.12
C LEU A 7 0.54 -0.05 23.42
N GLY A 8 1.37 0.99 23.41
CA GLY A 8 1.49 1.92 24.53
C GLY A 8 2.67 1.67 25.47
N ARG A 9 3.63 0.79 25.13
CA ARG A 9 4.93 0.77 25.81
C ARG A 9 5.58 2.16 25.63
N PRO A 10 6.07 2.80 26.71
CA PRO A 10 6.81 4.05 26.61
C PRO A 10 8.05 3.92 25.71
N TRP A 11 8.50 5.05 25.17
CA TRP A 11 9.76 5.07 24.42
C TRP A 11 10.93 4.61 25.31
N PRO A 12 11.83 3.73 24.83
CA PRO A 12 12.93 3.21 25.63
C PRO A 12 13.86 4.33 26.10
N GLN A 13 14.38 4.18 27.31
CA GLN A 13 15.45 5.04 27.83
C GLN A 13 16.80 4.72 27.18
N PRO A 14 17.80 5.62 27.27
CA PRO A 14 19.14 5.32 26.77
C PRO A 14 19.69 4.02 27.36
N GLY A 15 20.08 3.08 26.50
CA GLY A 15 20.58 1.75 26.88
C GLY A 15 19.52 0.64 26.89
N GLU A 16 18.23 0.97 26.80
CA GLU A 16 17.16 -0.02 26.64
C GLU A 16 16.93 -0.36 25.17
N PRO A 17 16.58 -1.62 24.84
CA PRO A 17 16.31 -2.02 23.47
C PRO A 17 14.99 -1.42 22.96
N LEU A 18 15.04 -0.88 21.73
CA LEU A 18 13.85 -0.43 21.02
C LEU A 18 12.92 -1.60 20.66
N TRP A 19 13.49 -2.70 20.18
CA TRP A 19 12.75 -3.92 19.84
C TRP A 19 12.93 -4.96 20.93
N THR A 20 11.83 -5.44 21.48
CA THR A 20 11.84 -6.59 22.39
C THR A 20 11.90 -7.91 21.60
N GLY A 21 12.15 -9.02 22.28
CA GLY A 21 12.03 -10.35 21.68
C GLY A 21 10.62 -10.62 21.15
N GLU A 22 9.60 -10.24 21.92
CA GLU A 22 8.19 -10.36 21.51
C GLU A 22 7.89 -9.52 20.26
N ASP A 23 8.43 -8.29 20.17
CA ASP A 23 8.25 -7.46 18.97
C ASP A 23 8.81 -8.12 17.72
N ARG A 24 9.93 -8.84 17.84
CA ARG A 24 10.51 -9.60 16.74
C ARG A 24 9.62 -10.78 16.34
N GLU A 25 9.10 -11.52 17.31
CA GLU A 25 8.20 -12.65 17.03
C GLU A 25 6.93 -12.21 16.31
N TRP A 26 6.31 -11.11 16.75
CA TRP A 26 5.16 -10.53 16.07
C TRP A 26 5.50 -10.00 14.68
N ALA A 27 6.67 -9.42 14.47
CA ALA A 27 7.11 -8.98 13.15
C ALA A 27 7.29 -10.16 12.19
N LEU A 28 7.85 -11.28 12.67
CA LEU A 28 7.98 -12.51 11.89
C LEU A 28 6.62 -13.14 11.59
N ALA A 29 5.70 -13.16 12.55
CA ALA A 29 4.34 -13.65 12.35
C ALA A 29 3.59 -12.80 11.31
N LEU A 30 3.69 -11.47 11.40
CA LEU A 30 3.11 -10.56 10.39
C LEU A 30 3.69 -10.84 9.00
N HIS A 31 5.01 -11.03 8.89
CA HIS A 31 5.65 -11.35 7.63
C HIS A 31 5.09 -12.62 6.99
N HIS A 32 4.84 -13.67 7.78
CA HIS A 32 4.22 -14.89 7.27
C HIS A 32 2.80 -14.65 6.74
N VAL A 33 1.99 -13.86 7.42
CA VAL A 33 0.64 -13.49 6.96
C VAL A 33 0.71 -12.65 5.68
N GLU A 34 1.64 -11.69 5.61
CA GLU A 34 1.81 -10.84 4.43
C GLU A 34 2.31 -11.59 3.19
N GLN A 35 3.00 -12.71 3.39
CA GLN A 35 3.43 -13.63 2.35
C GLN A 35 2.32 -14.60 1.90
N ASP A 36 1.29 -14.85 2.74
CA ASP A 36 0.18 -15.77 2.45
C ASP A 36 -0.97 -15.11 1.65
N VAL A 37 -0.64 -14.10 0.86
CA VAL A 37 -1.59 -13.44 -0.04
C VAL A 37 -0.96 -13.23 -1.40
N CYS A 38 -1.80 -13.15 -2.44
CA CYS A 38 -1.36 -12.86 -3.79
C CYS A 38 -0.65 -11.49 -3.87
N PRO A 39 0.55 -11.38 -4.49
CA PRO A 39 1.29 -10.13 -4.58
C PRO A 39 0.55 -9.05 -5.40
N ASP A 40 -0.32 -9.46 -6.33
CA ASP A 40 -1.04 -8.54 -7.21
C ASP A 40 -2.38 -8.09 -6.61
N CYS A 41 -3.27 -9.03 -6.28
CA CYS A 41 -4.63 -8.71 -5.80
C CYS A 41 -4.78 -8.70 -4.27
N ARG A 42 -3.74 -9.10 -3.53
CA ARG A 42 -3.70 -9.14 -2.05
C ARG A 42 -4.75 -10.04 -1.38
N GLN A 43 -5.42 -10.91 -2.14
CA GLN A 43 -6.34 -11.92 -1.58
C GLN A 43 -5.55 -13.12 -1.01
N PRO A 44 -6.08 -13.80 0.03
CA PRO A 44 -5.47 -15.01 0.58
C PRO A 44 -5.26 -16.08 -0.47
N TRP A 45 -4.09 -16.73 -0.48
CA TRP A 45 -3.80 -17.79 -1.45
C TRP A 45 -4.79 -18.94 -1.37
N ALA A 46 -5.19 -19.32 -0.15
CA ALA A 46 -6.14 -20.41 0.08
C ALA A 46 -7.49 -20.21 -0.62
N ASP A 47 -7.95 -18.96 -0.76
CA ASP A 47 -9.22 -18.65 -1.42
C ASP A 47 -9.01 -18.33 -2.92
N ALA A 48 -7.99 -17.52 -3.24
CA ALA A 48 -7.69 -17.13 -4.60
C ALA A 48 -7.30 -18.30 -5.53
N THR A 49 -6.87 -19.44 -4.96
CA THR A 49 -6.51 -20.65 -5.73
C THR A 49 -7.43 -21.84 -5.49
N ASP A 50 -8.49 -21.69 -4.68
CA ASP A 50 -9.50 -22.73 -4.57
C ASP A 50 -10.27 -22.84 -5.89
N SER A 51 -10.25 -24.04 -6.49
CA SER A 51 -11.06 -24.40 -7.66
C SER A 51 -12.55 -24.02 -7.53
N LYS A 52 -13.08 -24.00 -6.30
CA LYS A 52 -14.47 -23.60 -6.06
C LYS A 52 -14.70 -22.11 -6.25
N SER A 53 -13.68 -21.29 -6.04
CA SER A 53 -13.73 -19.83 -6.17
C SER A 53 -13.59 -19.36 -7.63
N GLU A 54 -13.35 -20.27 -8.57
CA GLU A 54 -13.30 -19.95 -10.00
C GLU A 54 -14.61 -19.33 -10.48
N GLY A 55 -14.52 -18.16 -11.12
CA GLY A 55 -15.68 -17.41 -11.62
C GLY A 55 -16.51 -16.69 -10.56
N GLN A 56 -16.13 -16.72 -9.28
CA GLN A 56 -16.86 -16.05 -8.20
C GLN A 56 -16.41 -14.61 -7.93
N TRP A 57 -15.22 -14.23 -8.42
CA TRP A 57 -14.66 -12.91 -8.20
C TRP A 57 -15.23 -11.89 -9.21
N GLU A 58 -15.68 -10.75 -8.72
CA GLU A 58 -16.09 -9.61 -9.54
C GLU A 58 -15.02 -8.51 -9.50
N ALA A 59 -14.66 -7.99 -10.67
CA ALA A 59 -13.75 -6.87 -10.80
C ALA A 59 -14.53 -5.58 -11.07
N HIS A 60 -14.25 -4.53 -10.29
CA HIS A 60 -14.83 -3.21 -10.50
C HIS A 60 -13.78 -2.20 -10.93
N LEU A 61 -14.12 -1.38 -11.94
CA LEU A 61 -13.28 -0.27 -12.35
C LEU A 61 -13.53 0.94 -11.45
N VAL A 62 -12.48 1.40 -10.77
CA VAL A 62 -12.52 2.63 -9.96
C VAL A 62 -11.69 3.72 -10.64
N ARG A 63 -12.30 4.90 -10.81
CA ARG A 63 -11.60 6.10 -11.29
C ARG A 63 -11.14 6.94 -10.11
N CYS A 64 -9.82 7.03 -9.89
CA CYS A 64 -9.27 8.00 -8.96
C CYS A 64 -9.43 9.42 -9.52
N HIS A 65 -10.26 10.26 -8.89
CA HIS A 65 -10.49 11.63 -9.37
C HIS A 65 -9.23 12.50 -9.34
N ALA A 66 -8.35 12.31 -8.36
CA ALA A 66 -7.08 13.05 -8.27
C ALA A 66 -6.13 12.69 -9.44
N CYS A 67 -5.92 11.40 -9.68
CA CYS A 67 -5.12 10.93 -10.82
C CYS A 67 -5.77 11.28 -12.16
N HIS A 68 -7.09 11.21 -12.26
CA HIS A 68 -7.82 11.63 -13.46
C HIS A 68 -7.60 13.12 -13.75
N THR A 69 -7.66 13.98 -12.74
CA THR A 69 -7.35 15.40 -12.87
C THR A 69 -5.90 15.61 -13.31
N ALA A 70 -4.93 14.94 -12.68
CA ALA A 70 -3.53 15.04 -13.10
C ALA A 70 -3.35 14.63 -14.57
N ALA A 71 -3.87 13.47 -14.97
CA ALA A 71 -3.79 12.99 -16.35
C ALA A 71 -4.43 13.95 -17.34
N ARG A 72 -5.59 14.54 -17.00
CA ARG A 72 -6.25 15.56 -17.83
C ARG A 72 -5.42 16.83 -17.95
N THR A 73 -4.81 17.30 -16.86
CA THR A 73 -3.97 18.50 -16.86
C THR A 73 -2.73 18.29 -17.72
N VAL A 74 -2.06 17.15 -17.58
CA VAL A 74 -0.89 16.77 -18.41
C VAL A 74 -1.28 16.71 -19.88
N SER A 75 -2.35 15.98 -20.21
CA SER A 75 -2.82 15.84 -21.59
C SER A 75 -3.19 17.19 -22.22
N THR A 76 -3.81 18.09 -21.45
CA THR A 76 -4.10 19.45 -21.90
C THR A 76 -2.82 20.25 -22.17
N PHE A 77 -1.82 20.17 -21.28
CA PHE A 77 -0.55 20.88 -21.44
C PHE A 77 0.21 20.39 -22.69
N GLU A 78 0.30 19.07 -22.88
CA GLU A 78 0.91 18.46 -24.06
C GLU A 78 0.18 18.87 -25.35
N SER A 79 -1.15 18.80 -25.34
CA SER A 79 -1.99 19.18 -26.50
C SER A 79 -1.82 20.65 -26.90
N ASN A 80 -1.43 21.49 -25.94
CA ASN A 80 -1.13 22.91 -26.18
C ASN A 80 0.35 23.16 -26.58
N GLY A 81 1.11 22.11 -26.90
CA GLY A 81 2.50 22.19 -27.33
C GLY A 81 3.52 22.29 -26.19
N GLY A 82 3.13 21.96 -24.96
CA GLY A 82 4.03 21.94 -23.81
C GLY A 82 5.12 20.88 -23.91
N ASP A 83 6.34 21.21 -23.45
CA ASP A 83 7.45 20.25 -23.35
C ASP A 83 7.29 19.36 -22.11
N MET A 84 7.19 18.06 -22.33
CA MET A 84 6.92 17.06 -21.29
C MET A 84 8.17 16.67 -20.47
N ARG A 85 9.36 17.07 -20.91
CA ARG A 85 10.62 16.68 -20.25
C ARG A 85 10.76 17.39 -18.91
N GLY A 86 10.91 16.62 -17.84
CA GLY A 86 11.05 17.15 -16.47
C GLY A 86 9.75 17.68 -15.86
N LEU A 87 8.59 17.34 -16.43
CA LEU A 87 7.30 17.79 -15.93
C LEU A 87 6.91 17.04 -14.64
N HIS A 88 6.62 17.80 -13.58
CA HIS A 88 6.07 17.30 -12.32
C HIS A 88 4.68 17.89 -12.09
N VAL A 89 3.71 17.05 -11.69
CA VAL A 89 2.36 17.49 -11.38
C VAL A 89 2.11 17.38 -9.88
N ASN A 90 1.86 18.53 -9.25
CA ASN A 90 1.42 18.59 -7.87
C ASN A 90 -0.11 18.64 -7.81
N LEU A 91 -0.69 17.88 -6.90
CA LEU A 91 -2.13 17.85 -6.64
C LEU A 91 -2.39 18.38 -5.24
N THR A 92 -3.35 19.29 -5.12
CA THR A 92 -3.88 19.76 -3.84
C THR A 92 -5.38 19.55 -3.80
N ARG A 93 -5.92 19.40 -2.60
CA ARG A 93 -7.36 19.34 -2.36
C ARG A 93 -7.82 20.72 -1.90
N GLY A 94 -8.81 21.28 -2.59
CA GLY A 94 -9.50 22.52 -2.20
C GLY A 94 -10.58 22.29 -1.17
#